data_AF-A0A953KLY8-F1
#
_entry.id   AF-A0A953KLY8-F1
#
_cell.length_a   1.000
_cell.length_b   1.000
_cell.length_c   1.000
_cell.angle_alpha   90.00
_cell.angle_beta   90.00
_cell.angle_gamma   90.00
#
_symmetry.space_group_name_H-M   'P 1'
#
loop_
_entity.id
_entity.type
_entity.pdbx_description
1 polymer ?
#
loop_
_entity_poly.entity_id
_entity_poly.type
_entity_poly.pdbx_seq_one_letter_code
_entity_poly.pdbx_strand_id
1 'polypeptide(L)'
;MKNANHFFGSHNGSENFYRHNLSGLIYTDGVKDLAEGCQAYWLIDLIVSHQCQTRVKKEPFQVWDLKRVKENEFSVLATDGNHNKVTSQEISFSDFPYDLATIWLVDGCLMLPSEY
;
A
#
# COMPACT_ATOMS: atom_id res chain seq x y z
N MET A 1 15.26 9.92 -4.45
CA MET A 1 13.89 9.40 -4.57
C MET A 1 13.07 9.96 -3.42
N LYS A 2 11.92 10.56 -3.68
CA LYS A 2 11.00 11.08 -2.67
C LYS A 2 10.09 9.95 -2.18
N ASN A 3 10.05 9.69 -0.87
CA ASN A 3 9.19 8.67 -0.29
C ASN A 3 7.93 9.32 0.31
N ALA A 4 6.75 8.88 -0.11
CA ALA A 4 5.46 9.34 0.40
C ALA A 4 5.35 9.12 1.92
N ASN A 5 5.91 8.02 2.44
CA ASN A 5 5.87 7.69 3.86
C ASN A 5 6.53 8.74 4.76
N HIS A 6 7.47 9.54 4.25
CA HIS A 6 8.06 10.65 5.04
C HIS A 6 7.09 11.84 5.20
N PHE A 7 6.07 11.95 4.35
CA PHE A 7 5.10 13.04 4.37
C PHE A 7 3.80 12.65 5.07
N PHE A 8 3.41 11.37 4.97
CA PHE A 8 2.17 10.85 5.55
C PHE A 8 2.38 10.01 6.83
N GLY A 9 3.62 9.59 7.11
CA GLY A 9 3.98 8.75 8.26
C GLY A 9 4.15 9.49 9.59
N SER A 10 3.52 10.66 9.75
CA SER A 10 3.55 11.44 11.01
C SER A 10 2.62 10.87 12.09
N HIS A 11 1.73 9.95 11.71
CA HIS A 11 0.78 9.31 12.61
C HIS A 11 1.48 8.22 13.42
N ASN A 12 1.40 8.31 14.75
CA ASN A 12 1.90 7.31 15.70
C ASN A 12 0.71 6.42 16.14
N GLY A 13 0.21 5.62 15.22
CA GLY A 13 -1.04 4.88 15.36
C GLY A 13 -2.23 5.59 14.71
N SER A 14 -3.35 4.88 14.60
CA SER A 14 -4.58 5.34 13.93
C SER A 14 -5.70 5.49 14.95
N GLU A 15 -6.41 6.63 14.92
CA GLU A 15 -7.58 6.85 15.76
C GLU A 15 -8.86 6.38 15.06
N ASN A 16 -8.86 6.37 13.73
CA ASN A 16 -9.98 5.90 12.91
C ASN A 16 -9.57 4.72 12.02
N PHE A 17 -10.57 3.91 11.66
CA PHE A 17 -10.42 2.85 10.66
C PHE A 17 -11.48 3.03 9.59
N TYR A 18 -11.03 3.08 8.34
CA TYR A 18 -11.89 3.24 7.18
C TYR A 18 -12.07 1.91 6.49
N ARG A 19 -13.30 1.61 6.05
CA ARG A 19 -13.59 0.36 5.38
C ARG A 19 -13.57 0.54 3.88
N HIS A 20 -12.89 -0.37 3.18
CA HIS A 20 -12.96 -0.43 1.74
C HIS A 20 -14.32 -1.00 1.29
N ASN A 21 -15.05 -0.31 0.42
CA ASN A 21 -16.46 -0.63 0.13
C ASN A 21 -16.68 -2.02 -0.51
N LEU A 22 -15.73 -2.48 -1.32
CA LEU A 22 -15.85 -3.75 -2.06
C LEU A 22 -15.13 -4.91 -1.39
N SER A 23 -14.47 -4.69 -0.24
CA SER A 23 -13.74 -5.74 0.46
C SER A 23 -14.00 -5.69 1.98
N GLY A 24 -13.61 -6.75 2.68
CA GLY A 24 -13.63 -6.76 4.14
C GLY A 24 -12.48 -5.97 4.76
N LEU A 25 -11.58 -5.40 3.95
CA LEU A 25 -10.37 -4.74 4.43
C LEU A 25 -10.69 -3.37 5.00
N ILE A 26 -9.90 -3.00 5.99
CA ILE A 26 -9.90 -1.66 6.58
C ILE A 26 -8.55 -0.99 6.35
N TYR A 27 -8.47 0.32 6.54
CA TYR A 27 -7.23 1.08 6.44
C TYR A 27 -7.18 2.23 7.44
N THR A 28 -5.97 2.63 7.81
CA THR A 28 -5.67 3.67 8.82
C THR A 28 -5.79 5.09 8.28
N ASP A 29 -5.74 6.07 9.19
CA ASP A 29 -5.66 7.50 8.89
C ASP A 29 -4.47 7.80 7.95
N GLY A 30 -3.27 7.26 8.23
CA GLY A 30 -2.10 7.49 7.38
C GLY A 30 -2.26 6.99 5.95
N VAL A 31 -2.89 5.82 5.76
CA VAL A 31 -3.18 5.29 4.41
C VAL A 31 -4.23 6.13 3.70
N LYS A 32 -5.27 6.58 4.43
CA LYS A 32 -6.28 7.47 3.87
C LYS A 32 -5.66 8.78 3.40
N ASP A 33 -4.86 9.42 4.24
CA ASP A 33 -4.22 10.70 3.92
C ASP A 33 -3.27 10.59 2.74
N LEU A 34 -2.52 9.48 2.65
CA LEU A 34 -1.69 9.19 1.48
C LEU A 34 -2.56 9.05 0.22
N ALA A 35 -3.65 8.28 0.29
CA ALA A 35 -4.53 8.07 -0.85
C ALA A 35 -5.24 9.36 -1.29
N GLU A 36 -5.68 10.21 -0.36
CA GLU A 36 -6.32 11.50 -0.67
C GLU A 36 -5.30 12.51 -1.19
N GLY A 37 -4.18 12.69 -0.48
CA GLY A 37 -3.16 13.68 -0.83
C GLY A 37 -2.41 13.35 -2.12
N CYS A 38 -2.29 12.07 -2.47
CA CYS A 38 -1.67 11.62 -3.72
C CYS A 38 -2.66 11.25 -4.83
N GLN A 39 -3.98 11.35 -4.56
CA GLN A 39 -5.03 10.82 -5.43
C GLN A 39 -4.81 9.33 -5.80
N ALA A 40 -4.28 8.57 -4.85
CA ALA A 40 -3.74 7.22 -5.05
C ALA A 40 -4.64 6.10 -4.50
N TYR A 41 -5.97 6.29 -4.50
CA TYR A 41 -6.92 5.23 -4.14
C TYR A 41 -6.76 3.96 -4.98
N TRP A 42 -6.28 4.12 -6.22
CA TRP A 42 -5.92 3.00 -7.08
C TRP A 42 -4.88 2.06 -6.45
N LEU A 43 -4.02 2.53 -5.54
CA LEU A 43 -3.03 1.70 -4.86
C LEU A 43 -3.72 0.78 -3.84
N ILE A 44 -4.73 1.29 -3.14
CA ILE A 44 -5.57 0.49 -2.24
C ILE A 44 -6.33 -0.55 -3.07
N ASP A 45 -6.96 -0.13 -4.17
CA ASP A 45 -7.69 -1.03 -5.08
C ASP A 45 -6.78 -2.13 -5.64
N LEU A 46 -5.54 -1.77 -6.00
CA LEU A 46 -4.52 -2.73 -6.46
C LEU A 46 -4.23 -3.77 -5.40
N ILE A 47 -4.00 -3.37 -4.15
CA ILE A 47 -3.73 -4.31 -3.05
C ILE A 47 -4.95 -5.20 -2.79
N VAL A 48 -6.15 -4.62 -2.77
CA VAL A 48 -7.42 -5.34 -2.61
C VAL A 48 -7.61 -6.38 -3.71
N SER A 49 -7.37 -6.01 -4.97
CA SER A 49 -7.54 -6.90 -6.13
C SER A 49 -6.63 -8.14 -6.04
N HIS A 50 -5.41 -7.98 -5.51
CA HIS A 50 -4.49 -9.10 -5.30
C HIS A 50 -4.95 -10.06 -4.21
N GLN A 51 -5.78 -9.63 -3.25
CA GLN A 51 -6.35 -10.52 -2.24
C GLN A 51 -7.34 -11.54 -2.82
N CYS A 52 -7.74 -11.41 -4.09
CA CYS A 52 -8.46 -12.46 -4.81
C CYS A 52 -7.59 -13.70 -5.07
N GLN A 53 -6.26 -13.55 -5.06
CA GLN A 53 -5.33 -14.67 -5.22
C GLN A 53 -5.07 -15.34 -3.87
N THR A 54 -5.39 -16.63 -3.76
CA THR A 54 -5.25 -17.39 -2.52
C THR A 54 -3.83 -17.39 -1.96
N ARG A 55 -2.80 -17.36 -2.83
CA ARG A 55 -1.41 -17.29 -2.40
C ARG A 55 -1.09 -15.99 -1.67
N VAL A 56 -1.57 -14.85 -2.19
CA VAL A 56 -1.36 -13.54 -1.58
C VAL A 56 -2.15 -13.45 -0.27
N LYS A 57 -3.44 -13.77 -0.31
CA LYS A 57 -4.35 -13.66 0.84
C LYS A 57 -3.94 -14.51 2.05
N LYS A 58 -3.22 -15.61 1.83
CA LYS A 58 -2.75 -16.49 2.91
C LYS A 58 -1.61 -15.89 3.73
N GLU A 59 -0.91 -14.89 3.20
CA GLU A 59 0.17 -14.22 3.92
C GLU A 59 -0.43 -13.29 4.99
N PRO A 60 -0.17 -13.54 6.28
CA PRO A 60 -0.78 -12.78 7.39
C PRO A 60 -0.21 -11.35 7.49
N PHE A 61 1.03 -11.18 7.04
CA PHE A 61 1.74 -9.91 6.99
C PHE A 61 2.25 -9.70 5.57
N GLN A 62 1.87 -8.58 4.96
CA GLN A 62 2.29 -8.25 3.59
C GLN A 62 2.86 -6.84 3.56
N VAL A 63 4.02 -6.68 2.93
CA VAL A 63 4.64 -5.38 2.66
C VAL A 63 4.50 -5.07 1.18
N TRP A 64 3.79 -4.00 0.87
CA TRP A 64 3.55 -3.52 -0.50
C TRP A 64 4.42 -2.30 -0.77
N ASP A 65 5.48 -2.50 -1.55
CA ASP A 65 6.41 -1.45 -1.96
C ASP A 65 6.10 -0.99 -3.38
N LEU A 66 5.65 0.25 -3.51
CA LEU A 66 5.54 0.98 -4.77
C LEU A 66 6.87 1.69 -5.05
N LYS A 67 7.41 1.53 -6.25
CA LYS A 67 8.65 2.19 -6.69
C LYS A 67 8.54 2.70 -8.11
N ARG A 68 8.88 3.98 -8.31
CA ARG A 68 9.02 4.58 -9.65
C ARG A 68 10.23 3.97 -10.35
N VAL A 69 9.99 3.41 -11.54
CA VAL A 69 11.01 2.82 -12.40
C VAL A 69 11.57 3.90 -13.33
N LYS A 70 10.68 4.61 -14.04
CA LYS A 70 11.04 5.67 -14.98
C LYS A 70 9.85 6.58 -15.23
N GLU A 71 10.04 7.90 -15.15
CA GLU A 71 8.97 8.88 -15.42
C GLU A 71 7.67 8.48 -14.73
N ASN A 72 6.62 8.08 -15.46
CA ASN A 72 5.32 7.68 -14.90
C ASN A 72 5.13 6.16 -14.77
N GLU A 73 6.18 5.36 -15.00
CA GLU A 73 6.17 3.91 -14.83
C GLU A 73 6.58 3.53 -13.41
N PHE A 74 5.86 2.58 -12.82
CA PHE A 74 6.08 2.09 -11.46
C PHE A 74 6.06 0.57 -11.41
N SER A 75 6.74 0.02 -10.41
CA SER A 75 6.66 -1.38 -10.03
C SER A 75 6.11 -1.48 -8.61
N VAL A 76 5.17 -2.38 -8.38
CA VAL A 76 4.69 -2.77 -7.06
C VAL A 76 5.22 -4.16 -6.72
N LEU A 77 5.85 -4.30 -5.56
CA LEU A 77 6.33 -5.57 -5.03
C LEU A 77 5.62 -5.86 -3.70
N ALA A 78 5.05 -7.06 -3.58
CA ALA A 78 4.53 -7.57 -2.33
C ALA A 78 5.49 -8.61 -1.73
N THR A 79 5.84 -8.45 -0.45
CA THR A 79 6.62 -9.43 0.32
C THR A 79 5.90 -9.86 1.59
N ASP A 80 6.32 -10.97 2.20
CA ASP A 80 5.73 -11.57 3.41
C ASP A 80 6.24 -10.95 4.74
N GLY A 81 6.94 -9.82 4.69
CA GLY A 81 7.62 -9.21 5.84
C GLY A 81 8.98 -9.82 6.18
N ASN A 82 9.34 -10.98 5.63
CA ASN A 82 10.67 -11.60 5.72
C ASN A 82 11.46 -11.45 4.42
N HIS A 83 11.11 -10.45 3.61
CA HIS A 83 11.68 -10.19 2.28
C HIS A 83 11.46 -11.30 1.25
N ASN A 84 10.59 -12.29 1.50
CA ASN A 84 10.24 -13.27 0.49
C ASN A 84 9.19 -12.68 -0.46
N LYS A 85 9.45 -12.78 -1.76
CA LYS A 85 8.53 -12.27 -2.78
C LYS A 85 7.24 -13.08 -2.82
N VAL A 86 6.12 -12.38 -2.65
CA VAL A 86 4.76 -12.94 -2.75
C VAL A 86 4.20 -12.73 -4.15
N THR A 87 4.16 -11.48 -4.62
CA THR A 87 3.71 -11.10 -5.97
C THR A 87 4.37 -9.79 -6.40
N SER A 88 4.26 -9.44 -7.68
CA SER A 88 4.66 -8.13 -8.21
C SER A 88 3.78 -7.72 -9.38
N GLN A 89 3.57 -6.42 -9.55
CA GLN A 89 2.82 -5.86 -10.66
C GLN A 89 3.56 -4.64 -11.21
N GLU A 90 3.74 -4.59 -12.53
CA GLU A 90 4.21 -3.39 -13.22
C GLU A 90 3.02 -2.48 -13.55
N ILE A 91 3.24 -1.18 -13.46
CA ILE A 91 2.30 -0.11 -13.72
C ILE A 91 2.88 0.72 -14.85
N SER A 92 2.30 0.59 -16.04
CA SER A 92 2.78 1.30 -17.23
C SER A 92 2.61 2.81 -17.14
N PHE A 93 1.69 3.30 -16.30
CA PHE A 93 1.46 4.72 -16.10
C PHE A 93 0.75 5.02 -14.78
N SER A 94 1.27 5.97 -14.01
CA SER A 94 0.59 6.64 -12.89
C SER A 94 1.12 8.06 -12.72
N ASP A 95 0.25 8.97 -12.32
CA ASP A 95 0.57 10.36 -11.94
C ASP A 95 0.95 10.50 -10.46
N PHE A 96 1.19 9.40 -9.75
CA PHE A 96 1.59 9.41 -8.35
C PHE A 96 2.77 10.36 -8.13
N PRO A 97 2.70 11.31 -7.18
CA PRO A 97 3.65 12.42 -7.10
C PRO A 97 5.01 12.07 -6.47
N TYR A 98 5.11 10.90 -5.81
CA TYR A 98 6.33 10.45 -5.12
C TYR A 98 7.00 9.30 -5.86
N ASP A 99 8.25 8.99 -5.51
CA ASP A 99 9.00 7.90 -6.14
C ASP A 99 8.83 6.57 -5.42
N LEU A 100 8.50 6.61 -4.13
CA LEU A 100 8.37 5.44 -3.26
C LEU A 100 7.13 5.59 -2.39
N ALA A 101 6.46 4.50 -2.12
CA ALA A 101 5.49 4.37 -1.04
C ALA A 101 5.49 2.93 -0.53
N THR A 102 5.32 2.75 0.78
CA THR A 102 5.21 1.43 1.41
C THR A 102 3.91 1.38 2.21
N ILE A 103 3.10 0.36 1.98
CA ILE A 103 1.87 0.08 2.74
C ILE A 103 1.96 -1.35 3.27
N TRP A 104 1.62 -1.56 4.52
CA TRP A 104 1.53 -2.88 5.13
C TRP A 104 0.09 -3.34 5.15
N LEU A 105 -0.16 -4.61 4.85
CA LEU A 105 -1.44 -5.27 5.13
C LEU A 105 -1.20 -6.30 6.23
N VAL A 106 -1.80 -6.06 7.39
CA VAL A 106 -1.70 -6.93 8.57
C VAL A 106 -3.09 -7.24 9.07
N ASP A 107 -3.44 -8.52 9.17
CA ASP A 107 -4.73 -9.00 9.68
C ASP A 107 -5.96 -8.29 9.06
N GLY A 108 -5.87 -7.94 7.78
CA GLY A 108 -6.95 -7.28 7.05
C GLY A 108 -6.99 -5.76 7.18
N CYS A 109 -6.00 -5.15 7.84
CA CYS A 109 -5.84 -3.71 7.97
C CYS A 109 -4.64 -3.21 7.15
N LEU A 110 -4.88 -2.24 6.27
CA LEU A 110 -3.83 -1.51 5.55
C LEU A 110 -3.34 -0.36 6.42
N MET A 111 -2.04 -0.25 6.60
CA MET A 111 -1.42 0.78 7.45
C MET A 111 -0.07 1.22 6.89
N LEU A 112 0.38 2.42 7.28
CA LEU A 112 1.76 2.83 7.03
C LEU A 112 2.70 2.14 8.04
N PRO A 113 3.99 1.92 7.69
CA PRO A 113 4.98 1.33 8.59
C PRO A 113 5.16 2.06 9.93
N SER A 114 4.84 3.36 9.99
CA SER A 114 4.92 4.15 11.23
C SER A 114 3.71 3.96 12.15
N GLU A 115 2.66 3.30 11.69
CA GLU A 115 1.41 3.07 12.43
C GLU A 115 1.30 1.64 13.00
N TYR A 116 2.31 0.79 12.76
CA TYR A 116 2.45 -0.56 13.31
C TYR A 116 3.41 -0.57 14.50
#